data_AF-A0A3B1K1A4-F1
#
_entry.id   AF-A0A3B1K1A4-F1
#
_cell.length_a   1.000
_cell.length_b   1.000
_cell.length_c   1.000
_cell.angle_alpha   90.00
_cell.angle_beta   90.00
_cell.angle_gamma   90.00
#
_symmetry.space_group_name_H-M   'P 1'
#
loop_
_entity.id
_entity.type
_entity.pdbx_description
1 polymer ?
#
loop_
_entity_poly.entity_id
_entity_poly.type
_entity_poly.pdbx_seq_one_letter_code
_entity_poly.pdbx_strand_id
1 'polypeptide(L)'
;MQRKPLIVKQRECTVAAQRKPQIVKQRECTVAAQRKPQIVKQRECTVATQRKPQIVKQRECTVAAQRKPLIVKQRECTVAVQRKPQIVKQQECTVTTQRKPQIVKQRECTVAAQRKPQIVKQRESAQRKPQIVKQRECTVAAQRKPQIVKQQECTVATQRKPQIVKQQECTVAAQRKPQIVKQQECTVAMQRKPQIVKQQECTVTTQRKPQIVKQQECTVAAQRKPQIVKQQECTVATQRKPQIVKQQECTVATQRKPQIVKQQECTVTTQRKPQIVKQQECTVAAQRKPQIVKQRECTVTTQRKPQIVKQQECTVASQRKPQIVKQRECTVTMQRKPQIVKQQECTVAAQRKPQIVKQREQSQMVTIIGRRSPKFDGCLN
;
A
#
# COMPACT_ATOMS: atom_id res chain seq x y z
N MET A 1 20.74 -63.78 3.23
CA MET A 1 21.67 -63.24 2.22
C MET A 1 21.66 -61.71 2.21
N GLN A 2 22.69 -61.07 2.78
CA GLN A 2 22.88 -59.62 2.69
C GLN A 2 23.32 -59.27 1.24
N ARG A 3 22.45 -58.65 0.45
CA ARG A 3 22.86 -58.05 -0.83
C ARG A 3 23.85 -56.93 -0.53
N LYS A 4 25.13 -57.14 -0.85
CA LYS A 4 26.17 -56.10 -0.77
C LYS A 4 25.66 -54.82 -1.44
N PRO A 5 25.78 -53.64 -0.80
CA PRO A 5 25.31 -52.40 -1.39
C PRO A 5 26.09 -52.11 -2.67
N LEU A 6 25.38 -51.94 -3.79
CA LEU A 6 25.98 -51.50 -5.07
C LEU A 6 26.46 -50.05 -4.91
N ILE A 7 27.76 -49.90 -4.63
CA ILE A 7 28.48 -48.63 -4.52
C ILE A 7 29.20 -48.40 -5.85
N VAL A 8 28.84 -47.32 -6.55
CA VAL A 8 29.51 -46.88 -7.77
C VAL A 8 30.41 -45.70 -7.41
N LYS A 9 31.73 -45.86 -7.61
CA LYS A 9 32.74 -44.80 -7.46
C LYS A 9 33.44 -44.64 -8.80
N GLN A 10 33.37 -43.45 -9.39
CA GLN A 10 34.01 -43.14 -10.68
C GLN A 10 34.66 -41.76 -10.58
N ARG A 11 35.86 -41.61 -11.15
CA ARG A 11 36.61 -40.34 -11.14
C ARG A 11 36.46 -39.55 -12.43
N GLU A 12 36.41 -40.24 -13.55
CA GLU A 12 36.13 -39.71 -14.88
C GLU A 12 35.29 -40.76 -15.59
N CYS A 13 34.13 -40.36 -16.12
CA CYS A 13 33.23 -41.34 -16.71
C CYS A 13 32.19 -40.75 -17.66
N THR A 14 31.89 -41.51 -18.72
CA THR A 14 30.68 -41.35 -19.51
C THR A 14 29.74 -42.50 -19.20
N VAL A 15 28.58 -42.19 -18.62
CA VAL A 15 27.61 -43.20 -18.18
C VAL A 15 26.29 -42.97 -18.89
N ALA A 16 25.91 -43.92 -19.74
CA ALA A 16 24.60 -43.89 -20.39
C ALA A 16 23.46 -44.02 -19.37
N ALA A 17 23.49 -45.05 -18.51
CA ALA A 17 22.44 -45.25 -17.52
C ALA A 17 22.90 -46.01 -16.26
N GLN A 18 22.39 -45.60 -15.11
CA GLN A 18 22.48 -46.34 -13.85
C GLN A 18 21.08 -46.55 -13.24
N ARG A 19 20.78 -47.79 -12.84
CA ARG A 19 19.52 -48.18 -12.20
C ARG A 19 19.77 -48.79 -10.82
N LYS A 20 19.08 -48.24 -9.81
CA LYS A 20 19.09 -48.68 -8.41
C LYS A 20 20.48 -48.82 -7.73
N PRO A 21 21.51 -47.99 -8.01
CA PRO A 21 22.70 -47.99 -7.16
C PRO A 21 22.33 -47.53 -5.75
N GLN A 22 22.98 -48.05 -4.71
CA GLN A 22 22.76 -47.50 -3.38
C GLN A 22 23.48 -46.15 -3.24
N ILE A 23 24.77 -46.12 -3.59
CA ILE A 23 25.62 -44.94 -3.46
C ILE A 23 26.31 -44.69 -4.79
N VAL A 24 26.16 -43.47 -5.32
CA VAL A 24 26.91 -43.00 -6.48
C VAL A 24 27.84 -41.87 -6.02
N LYS A 25 29.14 -42.05 -6.21
CA LYS A 25 30.16 -41.01 -6.04
C LYS A 25 30.84 -40.82 -7.39
N GLN A 26 30.69 -39.63 -7.95
CA GLN A 26 31.24 -39.29 -9.26
C GLN A 26 31.98 -37.95 -9.17
N ARG A 27 33.09 -37.88 -9.87
CA ARG A 27 33.83 -36.67 -10.20
C ARG A 27 33.90 -36.62 -11.73
N GLU A 28 33.91 -35.42 -12.32
CA GLU A 28 34.22 -35.22 -13.75
C GLU A 28 33.50 -36.23 -14.69
N CYS A 29 32.18 -36.32 -14.56
CA CYS A 29 31.38 -37.32 -15.27
C CYS A 29 30.24 -36.71 -16.10
N THR A 30 30.00 -37.32 -17.26
CA THR A 30 28.81 -37.09 -18.07
C THR A 30 27.84 -38.26 -17.92
N VAL A 31 26.63 -37.98 -17.42
CA VAL A 31 25.64 -39.01 -17.11
C VAL A 31 24.32 -38.72 -17.79
N ALA A 32 23.88 -39.59 -18.71
CA ALA A 32 22.59 -39.38 -19.38
C ALA A 32 21.41 -39.70 -18.43
N ALA A 33 21.47 -40.79 -17.66
CA ALA A 33 20.37 -41.15 -16.75
C ALA A 33 20.78 -41.85 -15.44
N GLN A 34 20.20 -41.39 -14.34
CA GLN A 34 20.23 -42.08 -13.03
C GLN A 34 18.83 -42.30 -12.49
N ARG A 35 18.51 -43.54 -12.12
CA ARG A 35 17.17 -43.92 -11.62
C ARG A 35 17.27 -44.65 -10.29
N LYS A 36 16.56 -44.11 -9.28
CA LYS A 36 16.45 -44.63 -7.91
C LYS A 36 17.81 -44.81 -7.17
N PRO A 37 18.79 -43.90 -7.27
CA PRO A 37 19.92 -43.93 -6.33
C PRO A 37 19.43 -43.59 -4.91
N GLN A 38 20.02 -44.14 -3.84
CA GLN A 38 19.74 -43.60 -2.51
C GLN A 38 20.53 -42.31 -2.30
N ILE A 39 21.86 -42.36 -2.50
CA ILE A 39 22.76 -41.23 -2.29
C ILE A 39 23.53 -40.93 -3.58
N VAL A 40 23.47 -39.68 -4.03
CA VAL A 40 24.29 -39.16 -5.13
C VAL A 40 25.22 -38.08 -4.58
N LYS A 41 26.52 -38.26 -4.78
CA LYS A 41 27.56 -37.24 -4.54
C LYS A 41 28.27 -37.00 -5.87
N GLN A 42 28.19 -35.78 -6.38
CA GLN A 42 28.74 -35.39 -7.67
C GLN A 42 29.53 -34.10 -7.55
N ARG A 43 30.65 -34.03 -8.25
CA ARG A 43 31.48 -32.84 -8.42
C ARG A 43 31.79 -32.71 -9.91
N GLU A 44 31.64 -31.51 -10.48
CA GLU A 44 32.02 -31.23 -11.88
C GLU A 44 31.33 -32.21 -12.86
N CYS A 45 30.00 -32.38 -12.71
CA CYS A 45 29.25 -33.36 -13.47
C CYS A 45 28.17 -32.73 -14.36
N THR A 46 28.00 -33.27 -15.56
CA THR A 46 26.88 -32.96 -16.45
C THR A 46 25.89 -34.12 -16.43
N VAL A 47 24.65 -33.85 -16.00
CA VAL A 47 23.63 -34.89 -15.83
C VAL A 47 22.35 -34.54 -16.57
N ALA A 48 21.99 -35.33 -17.57
CA ALA A 48 20.75 -35.08 -18.29
C ALA A 48 19.52 -35.38 -17.42
N THR A 49 19.46 -36.55 -16.76
CA THR A 49 18.29 -36.89 -15.93
C THR A 49 18.61 -37.64 -14.63
N GLN A 50 18.01 -37.17 -13.53
CA GLN A 50 17.98 -37.85 -12.23
C GLN A 50 16.54 -38.08 -11.76
N ARG A 51 16.19 -39.34 -11.49
CA ARG A 51 14.84 -39.73 -11.05
C ARG A 51 14.87 -40.48 -9.73
N LYS A 52 14.11 -39.97 -8.76
CA LYS A 52 13.92 -40.52 -7.41
C LYS A 52 15.22 -40.77 -6.61
N PRO A 53 16.21 -39.85 -6.60
CA PRO A 53 17.27 -39.92 -5.59
C PRO A 53 16.68 -39.67 -4.19
N GLN A 54 17.21 -40.25 -3.12
CA GLN A 54 16.83 -39.79 -1.78
C GLN A 54 17.62 -38.52 -1.42
N ILE A 55 18.95 -38.58 -1.50
CA ILE A 55 19.86 -37.49 -1.16
C ILE A 55 20.73 -37.15 -2.37
N VAL A 56 20.73 -35.88 -2.77
CA VAL A 56 21.62 -35.35 -3.80
C VAL A 56 22.53 -34.30 -3.18
N LYS A 57 23.85 -34.50 -3.30
CA LYS A 57 24.88 -33.51 -3.01
C LYS A 57 25.67 -33.24 -4.28
N GLN A 58 25.63 -32.00 -4.76
CA GLN A 58 26.26 -31.58 -6.02
C GLN A 58 27.07 -30.31 -5.80
N ARG A 59 28.22 -30.25 -6.46
CA ARG A 59 29.09 -29.08 -6.54
C ARG A 59 29.49 -28.89 -8.00
N GLU A 60 29.37 -27.67 -8.52
CA GLU A 60 29.82 -27.34 -9.88
C GLU A 60 29.18 -28.27 -10.93
N CYS A 61 27.85 -28.48 -10.85
CA CYS A 61 27.14 -29.44 -11.69
C CYS A 61 26.10 -28.76 -12.59
N THR A 62 25.97 -29.28 -13.82
CA THR A 62 24.91 -28.92 -14.75
C THR A 62 23.90 -30.06 -14.85
N VAL A 63 22.65 -29.81 -14.48
CA VAL A 63 21.59 -30.83 -14.45
C VAL A 63 20.36 -30.40 -15.23
N ALA A 64 20.04 -31.12 -16.32
CA ALA A 64 18.88 -30.77 -17.12
C ALA A 64 17.56 -31.09 -16.38
N ALA A 65 17.44 -32.25 -15.73
CA ALA A 65 16.23 -32.58 -14.98
C ALA A 65 16.44 -33.43 -13.72
N GLN A 66 15.91 -32.95 -12.60
CA GLN A 66 15.78 -33.68 -11.34
C GLN A 66 14.31 -33.90 -10.97
N ARG A 67 13.92 -35.15 -10.69
CA ARG A 67 12.55 -35.52 -10.33
C ARG A 67 12.49 -36.30 -9.03
N LYS A 68 11.68 -35.82 -8.09
CA LYS A 68 11.39 -36.42 -6.78
C LYS A 68 12.64 -36.71 -5.91
N PRO A 69 13.61 -35.80 -5.77
CA PRO A 69 14.59 -35.91 -4.69
C PRO A 69 13.91 -35.70 -3.33
N LEU A 70 14.37 -36.32 -2.25
CA LEU A 70 13.94 -35.92 -0.91
C LEU A 70 14.74 -34.68 -0.48
N ILE A 71 16.06 -34.79 -0.48
CA ILE A 71 16.99 -33.73 -0.04
C ILE A 71 17.93 -33.38 -1.18
N VAL A 72 18.01 -32.08 -1.51
CA VAL A 72 18.98 -31.54 -2.46
C VAL A 72 19.86 -30.51 -1.76
N LYS A 73 21.17 -30.74 -1.81
CA LYS A 73 22.21 -29.77 -1.45
C LYS A 73 23.05 -29.49 -2.68
N GLN A 74 23.07 -28.25 -3.13
CA GLN A 74 23.76 -27.81 -4.33
C GLN A 74 24.57 -26.55 -4.04
N ARG A 75 25.77 -26.50 -4.61
CA ARG A 75 26.66 -25.33 -4.61
C ARG A 75 27.15 -25.10 -6.04
N GLU A 76 27.06 -23.88 -6.54
CA GLU A 76 27.57 -23.52 -7.87
C GLU A 76 26.97 -24.42 -8.97
N CYS A 77 25.65 -24.64 -8.95
CA CYS A 77 24.99 -25.57 -9.87
C CYS A 77 23.99 -24.88 -10.79
N THR A 78 23.92 -25.35 -12.03
CA THR A 78 22.90 -24.96 -13.01
C THR A 78 21.88 -26.08 -13.18
N VAL A 79 20.62 -25.84 -12.81
CA VAL A 79 19.53 -26.83 -12.91
C VAL A 79 18.40 -26.29 -13.77
N ALA A 80 18.15 -26.91 -14.93
CA ALA A 80 17.01 -26.47 -15.74
C ALA A 80 15.68 -26.82 -15.05
N VAL A 81 15.45 -28.08 -14.68
CA VAL A 81 14.15 -28.48 -14.11
C VAL A 81 14.30 -29.27 -12.82
N GLN A 82 13.70 -28.77 -11.74
CA GLN A 82 13.59 -29.47 -10.47
C GLN A 82 12.11 -29.69 -10.08
N ARG A 83 11.67 -30.95 -9.98
CA ARG A 83 10.28 -31.32 -9.72
C ARG A 83 10.13 -32.14 -8.44
N LYS A 84 9.25 -31.67 -7.55
CA LYS A 84 8.87 -32.31 -6.27
C LYS A 84 10.07 -32.63 -5.34
N PRO A 85 11.05 -31.74 -5.14
CA PRO A 85 11.96 -31.90 -4.01
C PRO A 85 11.19 -31.71 -2.68
N GLN A 86 11.58 -32.37 -1.59
CA GLN A 86 11.05 -31.99 -0.27
C GLN A 86 11.84 -30.81 0.30
N ILE A 87 13.16 -30.98 0.45
CA ILE A 87 14.06 -29.98 1.04
C ILE A 87 15.12 -29.58 0.01
N VAL A 88 15.25 -28.27 -0.24
CA VAL A 88 16.28 -27.71 -1.12
C VAL A 88 17.13 -26.70 -0.35
N LYS A 89 18.43 -26.96 -0.33
CA LYS A 89 19.46 -26.01 0.12
C LYS A 89 20.39 -25.73 -1.07
N GLN A 90 20.44 -24.48 -1.49
CA GLN A 90 21.21 -24.05 -2.65
C GLN A 90 22.02 -22.81 -2.30
N GLN A 91 23.24 -22.77 -2.83
CA GLN A 91 24.15 -21.63 -2.74
C GLN A 91 24.72 -21.38 -4.14
N GLU A 92 24.68 -20.14 -4.62
CA GLU A 92 25.26 -19.75 -5.92
C GLU A 92 24.72 -20.62 -7.08
N CYS A 93 23.41 -20.90 -7.08
CA CYS A 93 22.79 -21.79 -8.06
C CYS A 93 21.83 -21.04 -8.99
N THR A 94 21.82 -21.46 -10.26
CA THR A 94 20.83 -21.00 -11.24
C THR A 94 19.81 -22.10 -11.49
N VAL A 95 18.53 -21.85 -11.17
CA VAL A 95 17.44 -22.81 -11.40
C VAL A 95 16.39 -22.17 -12.31
N THR A 96 16.18 -22.72 -13.51
CA THR A 96 15.17 -22.10 -14.40
C THR A 96 13.76 -22.39 -13.91
N THR A 97 13.45 -23.65 -13.54
CA THR A 97 12.12 -24.02 -13.04
C THR A 97 12.15 -24.95 -11.83
N GLN A 98 11.51 -24.51 -10.75
CA GLN A 98 11.31 -25.31 -9.54
C GLN A 98 9.81 -25.51 -9.26
N ARG A 99 9.35 -26.77 -9.20
CA ARG A 99 7.93 -27.11 -9.05
C ARG A 99 7.67 -27.99 -7.84
N LYS A 100 6.79 -27.53 -6.95
CA LYS A 100 6.35 -28.19 -5.72
C LYS A 100 7.51 -28.56 -4.74
N PRO A 101 8.47 -27.68 -4.44
CA PRO A 101 9.31 -27.87 -3.27
C PRO A 101 8.47 -27.73 -1.98
N GLN A 102 8.80 -28.41 -0.88
CA GLN A 102 8.18 -28.09 0.42
C GLN A 102 8.93 -26.93 1.07
N ILE A 103 10.24 -27.11 1.30
CA ILE A 103 11.10 -26.13 1.98
C ILE A 103 12.24 -25.73 1.06
N VAL A 104 12.40 -24.42 0.83
CA VAL A 104 13.51 -23.85 0.04
C VAL A 104 14.30 -22.87 0.89
N LYS A 105 15.61 -23.11 1.00
CA LYS A 105 16.60 -22.17 1.54
C LYS A 105 17.64 -21.91 0.45
N GLN A 106 17.75 -20.66 0.02
CA GLN A 106 18.65 -20.24 -1.05
C GLN A 106 19.48 -19.03 -0.61
N ARG A 107 20.76 -19.05 -0.95
CA ARG A 107 21.69 -17.93 -0.82
C ARG A 107 22.29 -17.65 -2.19
N GLU A 108 22.21 -16.40 -2.64
CA GLU A 108 22.80 -15.97 -3.93
C GLU A 108 22.37 -16.89 -5.09
N CYS A 109 21.08 -17.23 -5.17
CA CYS A 109 20.55 -18.10 -6.23
C CYS A 109 19.56 -17.35 -7.09
N THR A 110 19.64 -17.58 -8.39
CA THR A 110 18.69 -17.03 -9.37
C THR A 110 17.68 -18.11 -9.72
N VAL A 111 16.41 -17.92 -9.32
CA VAL A 111 15.32 -18.81 -9.74
C VAL A 111 14.31 -18.07 -10.60
N ALA A 112 14.28 -18.41 -11.89
CA ALA A 112 13.40 -17.74 -12.85
C ALA A 112 11.92 -18.01 -12.54
N ALA A 113 11.56 -19.23 -12.13
CA ALA A 113 10.18 -19.55 -11.73
C ALA A 113 10.05 -20.61 -10.64
N GLN A 114 9.44 -20.23 -9.51
CA GLN A 114 9.01 -21.16 -8.45
C GLN A 114 7.49 -21.35 -8.43
N ARG A 115 7.02 -22.59 -8.50
CA ARG A 115 5.57 -22.92 -8.46
C ARG A 115 5.21 -23.83 -7.29
N LYS A 116 4.30 -23.34 -6.44
CA LYS A 116 3.77 -24.02 -5.25
C LYS A 116 4.84 -24.47 -4.23
N PRO A 117 5.80 -23.62 -3.83
CA PRO A 117 6.57 -23.90 -2.61
C PRO A 117 5.65 -23.79 -1.36
N GLN A 118 5.94 -24.49 -0.26
CA GLN A 118 5.24 -24.21 1.00
C GLN A 118 5.94 -23.07 1.75
N ILE A 119 7.23 -23.25 2.05
CA ILE A 119 8.04 -22.29 2.82
C ILE A 119 9.26 -21.90 1.99
N VAL A 120 9.48 -20.59 1.86
CA VAL A 120 10.64 -20.05 1.13
C VAL A 120 11.41 -19.02 1.95
N LYS A 121 12.73 -19.19 2.00
CA LYS A 121 13.73 -18.23 2.46
C LYS A 121 14.78 -18.03 1.37
N GLN A 122 14.81 -16.86 0.73
CA GLN A 122 15.72 -16.57 -0.39
C GLN A 122 15.85 -15.08 -0.70
N ARG A 123 16.89 -14.73 -1.48
CA ARG A 123 17.15 -13.36 -1.95
C ARG A 123 16.45 -13.00 -3.27
N GLU A 124 16.33 -13.89 -4.25
CA GLU A 124 15.75 -13.50 -5.55
C GLU A 124 14.88 -14.61 -6.17
N SER A 125 13.68 -14.28 -6.66
CA SER A 125 12.95 -15.11 -7.64
C SER A 125 11.60 -14.47 -8.06
N ALA A 126 11.00 -15.04 -9.10
CA ALA A 126 9.54 -14.99 -9.29
C ALA A 126 8.82 -16.20 -8.66
N GLN A 127 7.76 -15.95 -7.87
CA GLN A 127 7.02 -16.99 -7.14
C GLN A 127 5.54 -17.04 -7.46
N ARG A 128 4.99 -18.27 -7.58
CA ARG A 128 3.56 -18.53 -7.76
C ARG A 128 3.02 -19.51 -6.72
N LYS A 129 2.07 -19.04 -5.92
CA LYS A 129 1.38 -19.75 -4.84
C LYS A 129 2.29 -20.31 -3.71
N PRO A 130 3.23 -19.53 -3.15
CA PRO A 130 3.85 -19.91 -1.88
C PRO A 130 2.82 -19.85 -0.75
N GLN A 131 2.96 -20.63 0.33
CA GLN A 131 2.18 -20.38 1.55
C GLN A 131 2.85 -19.26 2.35
N ILE A 132 4.11 -19.46 2.73
CA ILE A 132 4.88 -18.54 3.57
C ILE A 132 6.15 -18.12 2.85
N VAL A 133 6.35 -16.80 2.76
CA VAL A 133 7.55 -16.18 2.20
C VAL A 133 8.20 -15.31 3.26
N LYS A 134 9.47 -15.58 3.57
CA LYS A 134 10.31 -14.72 4.43
C LYS A 134 11.54 -14.33 3.63
N GLN A 135 11.77 -13.03 3.48
CA GLN A 135 12.93 -12.53 2.74
C GLN A 135 13.55 -11.33 3.48
N ARG A 136 14.85 -11.18 3.27
CA ARG A 136 15.68 -10.09 3.79
C ARG A 136 16.68 -9.74 2.68
N GLU A 137 16.94 -8.44 2.47
CA GLU A 137 17.95 -7.94 1.51
C GLU A 137 17.77 -8.56 0.12
N CYS A 138 16.63 -8.25 -0.51
CA CYS A 138 16.11 -9.09 -1.59
C CYS A 138 15.51 -8.31 -2.75
N THR A 139 15.77 -8.75 -3.98
CA THR A 139 15.13 -8.21 -5.19
C THR A 139 14.13 -9.22 -5.74
N VAL A 140 12.86 -8.81 -5.86
CA VAL A 140 11.74 -9.69 -6.22
C VAL A 140 10.99 -9.12 -7.41
N ALA A 141 11.15 -9.77 -8.56
CA ALA A 141 10.43 -9.40 -9.78
C ALA A 141 8.90 -9.58 -9.62
N ALA A 142 8.45 -10.73 -9.11
CA ALA A 142 7.03 -11.01 -9.00
C ALA A 142 6.66 -12.04 -7.94
N GLN A 143 5.60 -11.77 -7.18
CA GLN A 143 4.92 -12.74 -6.32
C GLN A 143 3.42 -12.80 -6.62
N ARG A 144 2.90 -14.02 -6.79
CA ARG A 144 1.47 -14.25 -7.08
C ARG A 144 0.85 -15.24 -6.12
N LYS A 145 -0.18 -14.79 -5.41
CA LYS A 145 -0.99 -15.57 -4.44
C LYS A 145 -0.18 -16.18 -3.26
N PRO A 146 0.76 -15.46 -2.61
CA PRO A 146 1.27 -15.89 -1.31
C PRO A 146 0.14 -15.84 -0.26
N GLN A 147 0.15 -16.68 0.77
CA GLN A 147 -0.72 -16.43 1.93
C GLN A 147 -0.07 -15.36 2.83
N ILE A 148 1.15 -15.59 3.28
CA ILE A 148 1.89 -14.69 4.17
C ILE A 148 3.21 -14.28 3.53
N VAL A 149 3.46 -12.97 3.48
CA VAL A 149 4.74 -12.38 3.06
C VAL A 149 5.30 -11.56 4.22
N LYS A 150 6.55 -11.83 4.59
CA LYS A 150 7.38 -11.01 5.48
C LYS A 150 8.64 -10.62 4.73
N GLN A 151 8.89 -9.32 4.61
CA GLN A 151 10.04 -8.76 3.90
C GLN A 151 10.67 -7.66 4.73
N GLN A 152 12.00 -7.58 4.68
CA GLN A 152 12.83 -6.56 5.29
C GLN A 152 13.88 -6.16 4.26
N GLU A 153 14.09 -4.86 4.04
CA GLU A 153 15.14 -4.35 3.14
C GLU A 153 15.02 -4.95 1.72
N CYS A 154 13.83 -4.91 1.13
CA CYS A 154 13.56 -5.55 -0.16
C CYS A 154 13.03 -4.59 -1.22
N THR A 155 13.47 -4.81 -2.47
CA THR A 155 12.92 -4.18 -3.66
C THR A 155 11.99 -5.15 -4.38
N VAL A 156 10.73 -4.77 -4.55
CA VAL A 156 9.69 -5.64 -5.10
C VAL A 156 8.97 -4.97 -6.26
N ALA A 157 9.14 -5.49 -7.46
CA ALA A 157 8.46 -4.94 -8.63
C ALA A 157 6.95 -5.22 -8.57
N THR A 158 6.52 -6.46 -8.34
CA THR A 158 5.08 -6.78 -8.30
C THR A 158 4.64 -7.82 -7.26
N GLN A 159 3.56 -7.51 -6.54
CA GLN A 159 2.83 -8.46 -5.69
C GLN A 159 1.36 -8.51 -6.07
N ARG A 160 0.82 -9.72 -6.27
CA ARG A 160 -0.58 -9.95 -6.65
C ARG A 160 -1.26 -10.95 -5.73
N LYS A 161 -2.35 -10.53 -5.11
CA LYS A 161 -3.24 -11.33 -4.25
C LYS A 161 -2.55 -11.99 -3.03
N PRO A 162 -1.65 -11.32 -2.29
CA PRO A 162 -1.25 -11.82 -0.97
C PRO A 162 -2.45 -11.77 0.00
N GLN A 163 -2.53 -12.65 1.01
CA GLN A 163 -3.49 -12.41 2.11
C GLN A 163 -2.90 -11.40 3.09
N ILE A 164 -1.72 -11.68 3.63
CA ILE A 164 -1.04 -10.84 4.63
C ILE A 164 0.33 -10.43 4.11
N VAL A 165 0.62 -9.12 4.15
CA VAL A 165 1.94 -8.54 3.84
C VAL A 165 2.44 -7.77 5.05
N LYS A 166 3.66 -8.07 5.48
CA LYS A 166 4.44 -7.27 6.42
C LYS A 166 5.75 -6.87 5.74
N GLN A 167 6.03 -5.58 5.70
CA GLN A 167 7.20 -4.99 5.06
C GLN A 167 7.82 -3.95 5.97
N GLN A 168 9.15 -3.95 6.02
CA GLN A 168 9.97 -2.96 6.70
C GLN A 168 11.07 -2.54 5.72
N GLU A 169 11.30 -1.24 5.56
CA GLU A 169 12.38 -0.70 4.71
C GLU A 169 12.33 -1.25 3.28
N CYS A 170 11.14 -1.23 2.66
CA CYS A 170 10.94 -1.84 1.34
C CYS A 170 10.53 -0.83 0.27
N THR A 171 11.05 -1.03 -0.94
CA THR A 171 10.61 -0.32 -2.14
C THR A 171 9.72 -1.22 -2.99
N VAL A 172 8.47 -0.81 -3.23
CA VAL A 172 7.46 -1.63 -3.91
C VAL A 172 6.81 -0.89 -5.07
N ALA A 173 7.05 -1.35 -6.30
CA ALA A 173 6.46 -0.69 -7.47
C ALA A 173 4.94 -0.93 -7.57
N ALA A 174 4.47 -2.17 -7.35
CA ALA A 174 3.03 -2.45 -7.40
C ALA A 174 2.53 -3.57 -6.48
N GLN A 175 1.49 -3.26 -5.71
CA GLN A 175 0.70 -4.23 -4.94
C GLN A 175 -0.77 -4.25 -5.40
N ARG A 176 -1.30 -5.44 -5.69
CA ARG A 176 -2.69 -5.62 -6.15
C ARG A 176 -3.44 -6.66 -5.32
N LYS A 177 -4.57 -6.25 -4.76
CA LYS A 177 -5.52 -7.07 -3.98
C LYS A 177 -4.92 -7.79 -2.76
N PRO A 178 -4.07 -7.16 -1.92
CA PRO A 178 -3.76 -7.72 -0.61
C PRO A 178 -5.02 -7.68 0.29
N GLN A 179 -5.16 -8.58 1.27
CA GLN A 179 -6.19 -8.38 2.31
C GLN A 179 -5.67 -7.42 3.36
N ILE A 180 -4.54 -7.74 4.00
CA ILE A 180 -3.93 -6.95 5.06
C ILE A 180 -2.51 -6.54 4.65
N VAL A 181 -2.20 -5.26 4.77
CA VAL A 181 -0.85 -4.71 4.57
C VAL A 181 -0.42 -3.94 5.81
N LYS A 182 0.76 -4.29 6.32
CA LYS A 182 1.50 -3.51 7.32
C LYS A 182 2.86 -3.12 6.72
N GLN A 183 3.15 -1.83 6.73
CA GLN A 183 4.36 -1.24 6.17
C GLN A 183 4.96 -0.25 7.17
N GLN A 184 6.27 -0.29 7.30
CA GLN A 184 7.07 0.66 8.06
C GLN A 184 8.23 1.10 7.16
N GLU A 185 8.47 2.40 7.05
CA GLU A 185 9.61 2.95 6.28
C GLU A 185 9.64 2.46 4.82
N CYS A 186 8.48 2.46 4.16
CA CYS A 186 8.35 1.89 2.81
C CYS A 186 8.03 2.96 1.76
N THR A 187 8.60 2.77 0.57
CA THR A 187 8.23 3.52 -0.64
C THR A 187 7.36 2.65 -1.55
N VAL A 188 6.14 3.11 -1.86
CA VAL A 188 5.15 2.35 -2.65
C VAL A 188 4.60 3.17 -3.81
N ALA A 189 4.93 2.80 -5.04
CA ALA A 189 4.41 3.54 -6.20
C ALA A 189 2.91 3.30 -6.43
N MET A 190 2.43 2.05 -6.29
CA MET A 190 1.02 1.74 -6.56
C MET A 190 0.46 0.67 -5.64
N GLN A 191 -0.65 0.98 -4.97
CA GLN A 191 -1.44 0.03 -4.20
C GLN A 191 -2.90 0.03 -4.66
N ARG A 192 -3.42 -1.14 -5.05
CA ARG A 192 -4.78 -1.28 -5.62
C ARG A 192 -5.60 -2.35 -4.91
N LYS A 193 -6.76 -1.94 -4.40
CA LYS A 193 -7.76 -2.77 -3.72
C LYS A 193 -7.24 -3.56 -2.50
N PRO A 194 -6.44 -2.96 -1.58
CA PRO A 194 -6.23 -3.58 -0.27
C PRO A 194 -7.54 -3.56 0.55
N GLN A 195 -7.76 -4.49 1.48
CA GLN A 195 -8.86 -4.32 2.44
C GLN A 195 -8.40 -3.40 3.58
N ILE A 196 -7.31 -3.76 4.27
CA ILE A 196 -6.76 -3.02 5.40
C ILE A 196 -5.31 -2.63 5.11
N VAL A 197 -4.99 -1.36 5.32
CA VAL A 197 -3.63 -0.81 5.21
C VAL A 197 -3.26 -0.11 6.51
N LYS A 198 -2.12 -0.48 7.08
CA LYS A 198 -1.43 0.24 8.15
C LYS A 198 -0.04 0.63 7.64
N GLN A 199 0.28 1.91 7.73
CA GLN A 199 1.52 2.50 7.26
C GLN A 199 2.07 3.45 8.32
N GLN A 200 3.37 3.39 8.54
CA GLN A 200 4.14 4.29 9.37
C GLN A 200 5.35 4.73 8.55
N GLU A 201 5.62 6.04 8.50
CA GLU A 201 6.81 6.60 7.82
C GLU A 201 6.93 6.16 6.35
N CYS A 202 5.81 6.17 5.62
CA CYS A 202 5.75 5.65 4.25
C CYS A 202 5.51 6.74 3.21
N THR A 203 6.14 6.58 2.05
CA THR A 203 5.85 7.38 0.85
C THR A 203 5.02 6.56 -0.14
N VAL A 204 3.83 7.05 -0.51
CA VAL A 204 2.90 6.35 -1.41
C VAL A 204 2.47 7.24 -2.57
N THR A 205 2.85 6.88 -3.79
CA THR A 205 2.47 7.68 -4.97
C THR A 205 0.98 7.52 -5.29
N THR A 206 0.44 6.30 -5.28
CA THR A 206 -0.98 6.09 -5.57
C THR A 206 -1.60 4.93 -4.79
N GLN A 207 -2.72 5.23 -4.12
CA GLN A 207 -3.56 4.25 -3.45
C GLN A 207 -5.00 4.29 -4.01
N ARG A 208 -5.51 3.15 -4.47
CA ARG A 208 -6.85 3.04 -5.11
C ARG A 208 -7.71 1.97 -4.45
N LYS A 209 -8.91 2.38 -4.01
CA LYS A 209 -9.97 1.54 -3.45
C LYS A 209 -9.54 0.70 -2.22
N PRO A 210 -8.80 1.25 -1.23
CA PRO A 210 -8.67 0.58 0.06
C PRO A 210 -10.03 0.60 0.80
N GLN A 211 -10.32 -0.36 1.69
CA GLN A 211 -11.48 -0.20 2.59
C GLN A 211 -11.07 0.65 3.79
N ILE A 212 -10.05 0.23 4.53
CA ILE A 212 -9.57 0.91 5.73
C ILE A 212 -8.10 1.29 5.55
N VAL A 213 -7.77 2.55 5.84
CA VAL A 213 -6.40 3.08 5.83
C VAL A 213 -6.10 3.73 7.16
N LYS A 214 -5.00 3.33 7.79
CA LYS A 214 -4.37 4.00 8.92
C LYS A 214 -2.95 4.39 8.51
N GLN A 215 -2.62 5.67 8.65
CA GLN A 215 -1.33 6.25 8.28
C GLN A 215 -0.85 7.15 9.41
N GLN A 216 0.44 7.05 9.70
CA GLN A 216 1.18 7.92 10.61
C GLN A 216 2.45 8.37 9.88
N GLU A 217 2.72 9.67 9.89
CA GLU A 217 3.96 10.24 9.30
C GLU A 217 4.16 9.84 7.83
N CYS A 218 3.08 9.88 7.03
CA CYS A 218 3.11 9.41 5.64
C CYS A 218 2.96 10.54 4.63
N THR A 219 3.66 10.40 3.50
CA THR A 219 3.47 11.25 2.32
C THR A 219 2.70 10.49 1.24
N VAL A 220 1.55 11.02 0.80
CA VAL A 220 0.68 10.37 -0.18
C VAL A 220 0.32 11.30 -1.33
N ALA A 221 0.78 11.00 -2.54
CA ALA A 221 0.45 11.86 -3.69
C ALA A 221 -1.03 11.72 -4.11
N ALA A 222 -1.57 10.51 -4.19
CA ALA A 222 -2.97 10.31 -4.58
C ALA A 222 -3.69 9.15 -3.89
N GLN A 223 -4.81 9.46 -3.24
CA GLN A 223 -5.72 8.49 -2.64
C GLN A 223 -7.11 8.57 -3.30
N ARG A 224 -7.61 7.45 -3.81
CA ARG A 224 -8.91 7.39 -4.52
C ARG A 224 -9.83 6.31 -3.98
N LYS A 225 -11.05 6.72 -3.60
CA LYS A 225 -12.15 5.86 -3.13
C LYS A 225 -11.81 4.98 -1.91
N PRO A 226 -11.12 5.48 -0.85
CA PRO A 226 -11.09 4.77 0.42
C PRO A 226 -12.49 4.78 1.09
N GLN A 227 -12.84 3.78 1.90
CA GLN A 227 -14.04 3.91 2.74
C GLN A 227 -13.71 4.71 4.00
N ILE A 228 -12.74 4.25 4.78
CA ILE A 228 -12.31 4.89 6.03
C ILE A 228 -10.83 5.25 5.95
N VAL A 229 -10.51 6.50 6.28
CA VAL A 229 -9.13 7.01 6.38
C VAL A 229 -8.92 7.59 7.78
N LYS A 230 -7.86 7.15 8.44
CA LYS A 230 -7.29 7.78 9.64
C LYS A 230 -5.84 8.15 9.34
N GLN A 231 -5.51 9.42 9.54
CA GLN A 231 -4.19 9.98 9.27
C GLN A 231 -3.76 10.84 10.45
N GLN A 232 -2.50 10.71 10.82
CA GLN A 232 -1.81 11.54 11.80
C GLN A 232 -0.49 12.00 11.16
N GLU A 233 -0.18 13.29 11.22
CA GLU A 233 1.08 13.85 10.74
C GLU A 233 1.37 13.51 9.26
N CYS A 234 0.34 13.57 8.40
CA CYS A 234 0.44 13.15 7.01
C CYS A 234 0.37 14.31 6.02
N THR A 235 1.15 14.22 4.95
CA THR A 235 1.05 15.11 3.80
C THR A 235 0.36 14.40 2.63
N VAL A 236 -0.76 14.95 2.15
CA VAL A 236 -1.56 14.33 1.08
C VAL A 236 -1.89 15.31 -0.04
N ALA A 237 -1.33 15.09 -1.23
CA ALA A 237 -1.59 16.00 -2.35
C ALA A 237 -3.02 15.89 -2.88
N THR A 238 -3.59 14.68 -3.03
CA THR A 238 -4.97 14.51 -3.51
C THR A 238 -5.72 13.36 -2.85
N GLN A 239 -6.89 13.67 -2.29
CA GLN A 239 -7.88 12.70 -1.85
C GLN A 239 -9.18 12.84 -2.64
N ARG A 240 -9.69 11.74 -3.20
CA ARG A 240 -10.95 11.72 -3.97
C ARG A 240 -11.90 10.64 -3.49
N LYS A 241 -13.13 11.05 -3.18
CA LYS A 241 -14.27 10.21 -2.80
C LYS A 241 -14.02 9.28 -1.59
N PRO A 242 -13.40 9.73 -0.48
CA PRO A 242 -13.45 8.97 0.76
C PRO A 242 -14.88 8.98 1.35
N GLN A 243 -15.29 7.96 2.09
CA GLN A 243 -16.54 8.07 2.88
C GLN A 243 -16.27 8.80 4.19
N ILE A 244 -15.37 8.29 5.01
CA ILE A 244 -15.03 8.86 6.31
C ILE A 244 -13.54 9.21 6.34
N VAL A 245 -13.22 10.44 6.73
CA VAL A 245 -11.85 10.92 6.94
C VAL A 245 -11.71 11.45 8.37
N LYS A 246 -10.71 10.97 9.09
CA LYS A 246 -10.21 11.54 10.34
C LYS A 246 -8.74 11.92 10.14
N GLN A 247 -8.41 13.15 10.44
CA GLN A 247 -7.07 13.72 10.26
C GLN A 247 -6.70 14.53 11.50
N GLN A 248 -5.45 14.37 11.91
CA GLN A 248 -4.80 15.15 12.97
C GLN A 248 -3.45 15.60 12.41
N GLU A 249 -3.13 16.90 12.53
CA GLU A 249 -1.83 17.46 12.13
C GLU A 249 -1.46 17.15 10.67
N CYS A 250 -2.44 17.25 9.76
CA CYS A 250 -2.25 16.87 8.36
C CYS A 250 -2.27 18.06 7.40
N THR A 251 -1.44 17.98 6.35
CA THR A 251 -1.47 18.90 5.22
C THR A 251 -2.11 18.25 4.00
N VAL A 252 -3.18 18.84 3.46
CA VAL A 252 -3.95 18.28 2.33
C VAL A 252 -4.16 19.31 1.23
N ALA A 253 -3.51 19.14 0.07
CA ALA A 253 -3.65 20.10 -1.02
C ALA A 253 -5.05 20.04 -1.67
N THR A 254 -5.61 18.85 -1.90
CA THR A 254 -6.95 18.73 -2.50
C THR A 254 -7.75 17.56 -1.94
N GLN A 255 -8.95 17.86 -1.43
CA GLN A 255 -9.94 16.89 -1.02
C GLN A 255 -11.24 17.07 -1.81
N ARG A 256 -11.71 16.01 -2.48
CA ARG A 256 -12.92 16.07 -3.33
C ARG A 256 -13.92 14.99 -2.97
N LYS A 257 -15.17 15.41 -2.75
CA LYS A 257 -16.35 14.57 -2.47
C LYS A 257 -16.17 13.60 -1.27
N PRO A 258 -15.61 14.01 -0.11
CA PRO A 258 -15.73 13.20 1.09
C PRO A 258 -17.20 13.20 1.59
N GLN A 259 -17.66 12.15 2.27
CA GLN A 259 -18.96 12.24 2.97
C GLN A 259 -18.79 12.93 4.33
N ILE A 260 -17.94 12.37 5.19
CA ILE A 260 -17.69 12.89 6.53
C ILE A 260 -16.20 13.21 6.68
N VAL A 261 -15.88 14.41 7.14
CA VAL A 261 -14.53 14.85 7.46
C VAL A 261 -14.47 15.33 8.90
N LYS A 262 -13.52 14.81 9.67
CA LYS A 262 -13.09 15.33 10.97
C LYS A 262 -11.61 15.68 10.88
N GLN A 263 -11.27 16.92 11.22
CA GLN A 263 -9.93 17.47 11.14
C GLN A 263 -9.62 18.23 12.43
N GLN A 264 -8.40 18.05 12.93
CA GLN A 264 -7.81 18.79 14.03
C GLN A 264 -6.41 19.24 13.59
N GLU A 265 -6.09 20.52 13.76
CA GLU A 265 -4.74 21.05 13.47
C GLU A 265 -4.30 20.79 12.01
N CYS A 266 -5.22 20.93 11.05
CA CYS A 266 -4.97 20.58 9.65
C CYS A 266 -4.90 21.81 8.74
N THR A 267 -4.01 21.74 7.75
CA THR A 267 -3.95 22.71 6.64
C THR A 267 -4.53 22.11 5.36
N VAL A 268 -5.55 22.74 4.78
CA VAL A 268 -6.24 22.24 3.58
C VAL A 268 -6.36 23.32 2.50
N THR A 269 -5.68 23.15 1.37
CA THR A 269 -5.74 24.16 0.31
C THR A 269 -7.10 24.17 -0.39
N THR A 270 -7.63 23.01 -0.76
CA THR A 270 -8.94 22.94 -1.45
C THR A 270 -9.79 21.78 -0.98
N GLN A 271 -10.99 22.08 -0.50
CA GLN A 271 -12.03 21.10 -0.18
C GLN A 271 -13.29 21.33 -1.04
N ARG A 272 -13.72 20.31 -1.79
CA ARG A 272 -14.89 20.40 -2.69
C ARG A 272 -15.93 19.33 -2.41
N LYS A 273 -17.18 19.76 -2.25
CA LYS A 273 -18.38 18.93 -2.08
C LYS A 273 -18.31 17.92 -0.92
N PRO A 274 -17.82 18.29 0.29
CA PRO A 274 -18.02 17.43 1.46
C PRO A 274 -19.51 17.43 1.88
N GLN A 275 -20.02 16.36 2.49
CA GLN A 275 -21.36 16.44 3.11
C GLN A 275 -21.26 17.07 4.50
N ILE A 276 -20.50 16.46 5.41
CA ILE A 276 -20.31 16.92 6.79
C ILE A 276 -18.84 17.20 7.03
N VAL A 277 -18.53 18.39 7.54
CA VAL A 277 -17.19 18.80 7.95
C VAL A 277 -17.21 19.23 9.41
N LYS A 278 -16.32 18.66 10.22
CA LYS A 278 -15.97 19.12 11.56
C LYS A 278 -14.48 19.47 11.58
N GLN A 279 -14.15 20.68 11.97
CA GLN A 279 -12.80 21.22 12.00
C GLN A 279 -12.56 21.93 13.33
N GLN A 280 -11.37 21.73 13.88
CA GLN A 280 -10.84 22.43 15.04
C GLN A 280 -9.42 22.86 14.70
N GLU A 281 -9.07 24.13 14.93
CA GLU A 281 -7.71 24.65 14.75
C GLU A 281 -7.17 24.42 13.33
N CYS A 282 -8.02 24.63 12.31
CA CYS A 282 -7.68 24.32 10.92
C CYS A 282 -7.55 25.57 10.05
N THR A 283 -6.62 25.52 9.10
CA THR A 283 -6.49 26.53 8.04
C THR A 283 -6.99 25.98 6.71
N VAL A 284 -7.98 26.63 6.09
CA VAL A 284 -8.61 26.19 4.84
C VAL A 284 -8.64 27.30 3.80
N ALA A 285 -7.85 27.20 2.73
CA ALA A 285 -7.82 28.24 1.71
C ALA A 285 -9.13 28.30 0.90
N ALA A 286 -9.67 27.16 0.45
CA ALA A 286 -10.91 27.14 -0.32
C ALA A 286 -11.83 25.97 0.00
N GLN A 287 -13.05 26.28 0.46
CA GLN A 287 -14.12 25.31 0.69
C GLN A 287 -15.31 25.59 -0.23
N ARG A 288 -15.74 24.60 -1.02
CA ARG A 288 -16.83 24.76 -2.00
C ARG A 288 -17.91 23.69 -1.85
N LYS A 289 -19.17 24.14 -1.74
CA LYS A 289 -20.39 23.32 -1.67
C LYS A 289 -20.39 22.28 -0.53
N PRO A 290 -19.99 22.59 0.71
CA PRO A 290 -20.27 21.70 1.84
C PRO A 290 -21.77 21.70 2.17
N GLN A 291 -22.34 20.62 2.72
CA GLN A 291 -23.72 20.68 3.25
C GLN A 291 -23.70 21.24 4.67
N ILE A 292 -22.98 20.58 5.59
CA ILE A 292 -22.89 20.98 6.99
C ILE A 292 -21.42 21.24 7.35
N VAL A 293 -21.14 22.40 7.91
CA VAL A 293 -19.82 22.79 8.42
C VAL A 293 -19.94 23.14 9.89
N LYS A 294 -19.09 22.54 10.73
CA LYS A 294 -18.84 22.95 12.11
C LYS A 294 -17.35 23.26 12.24
N GLN A 295 -17.03 24.46 12.69
CA GLN A 295 -15.67 24.97 12.82
C GLN A 295 -15.50 25.63 14.19
N ARG A 296 -14.35 25.41 14.81
CA ARG A 296 -13.87 26.05 16.02
C ARG A 296 -12.44 26.50 15.78
N GLU A 297 -12.11 27.75 16.09
CA GLU A 297 -10.73 28.26 16.01
C GLU A 297 -10.11 28.05 14.61
N CYS A 298 -10.87 28.32 13.54
CA CYS A 298 -10.45 28.03 12.17
C CYS A 298 -10.26 29.30 11.33
N THR A 299 -9.27 29.28 10.45
CA THR A 299 -9.04 30.33 9.44
C THR A 299 -9.46 29.82 8.06
N VAL A 300 -10.38 30.53 7.40
CA VAL A 300 -10.92 30.13 6.09
C VAL A 300 -10.85 31.29 5.09
N THR A 301 -10.04 31.18 4.04
CA THR A 301 -9.92 32.28 3.07
C THR A 301 -11.16 32.40 2.19
N THR A 302 -11.72 31.29 1.69
CA THR A 302 -12.91 31.33 0.84
C THR A 302 -13.85 30.17 1.10
N GLN A 303 -15.10 30.48 1.43
CA GLN A 303 -16.19 29.53 1.59
C GLN A 303 -17.34 29.86 0.62
N ARG A 304 -17.70 28.91 -0.25
CA ARG A 304 -18.75 29.12 -1.28
C ARG A 304 -19.85 28.06 -1.20
N LYS A 305 -21.10 28.53 -1.16
CA LYS A 305 -22.34 27.73 -1.19
C LYS A 305 -22.43 26.64 -0.09
N PRO A 306 -22.11 26.91 1.18
CA PRO A 306 -22.47 25.99 2.25
C PRO A 306 -23.99 26.01 2.50
N GLN A 307 -24.60 24.90 2.94
CA GLN A 307 -26.01 24.94 3.39
C GLN A 307 -26.09 25.43 4.84
N ILE A 308 -25.44 24.73 5.77
CA ILE A 308 -25.44 25.04 7.19
C ILE A 308 -24.00 25.26 7.65
N VAL A 309 -23.75 26.40 8.30
CA VAL A 309 -22.46 26.75 8.90
C VAL A 309 -22.66 27.06 10.39
N LYS A 310 -21.87 26.41 11.24
CA LYS A 310 -21.69 26.76 12.64
C LYS A 310 -20.21 27.07 12.87
N GLN A 311 -19.90 28.26 13.35
CA GLN A 311 -18.55 28.75 13.57
C GLN A 311 -18.45 29.36 14.96
N GLN A 312 -17.33 29.12 15.62
CA GLN A 312 -16.93 29.72 16.89
C GLN A 312 -15.47 30.13 16.77
N GLU A 313 -15.13 31.37 17.14
CA GLU A 313 -13.75 31.86 17.16
C GLU A 313 -13.04 31.68 15.79
N CYS A 314 -13.75 31.98 14.70
CA CYS A 314 -13.26 31.73 13.33
C CYS A 314 -13.01 33.03 12.56
N THR A 315 -11.96 33.02 11.73
CA THR A 315 -11.66 34.11 10.78
C THR A 315 -11.99 33.66 9.37
N VAL A 316 -12.88 34.38 8.68
CA VAL A 316 -13.33 34.04 7.32
C VAL A 316 -13.19 35.24 6.38
N ALA A 317 -12.25 35.19 5.44
CA ALA A 317 -12.05 36.33 4.52
C ALA A 317 -13.22 36.50 3.54
N SER A 318 -13.77 35.41 2.99
CA SER A 318 -14.90 35.49 2.07
C SER A 318 -15.90 34.34 2.21
N GLN A 319 -17.16 34.68 2.46
CA GLN A 319 -18.27 33.74 2.51
C GLN A 319 -19.37 34.12 1.50
N ARG A 320 -19.70 33.21 0.57
CA ARG A 320 -20.66 33.49 -0.51
C ARG A 320 -21.77 32.45 -0.61
N LYS A 321 -23.01 32.92 -0.61
CA LYS A 321 -24.26 32.15 -0.73
C LYS A 321 -24.44 31.05 0.32
N PRO A 322 -24.20 31.28 1.63
CA PRO A 322 -24.63 30.33 2.66
C PRO A 322 -26.16 30.35 2.82
N GLN A 323 -26.80 29.22 3.18
CA GLN A 323 -28.23 29.25 3.53
C GLN A 323 -28.42 29.65 4.99
N ILE A 324 -27.86 28.89 5.93
CA ILE A 324 -27.96 29.13 7.37
C ILE A 324 -26.56 29.30 7.96
N VAL A 325 -26.34 30.40 8.67
CA VAL A 325 -25.09 30.70 9.37
C VAL A 325 -25.38 30.97 10.84
N LYS A 326 -24.65 30.29 11.72
CA LYS A 326 -24.55 30.60 13.15
C LYS A 326 -23.10 30.86 13.48
N GLN A 327 -22.80 32.04 14.01
CA GLN A 327 -21.46 32.50 14.33
C GLN A 327 -21.43 33.06 15.75
N ARG A 328 -20.34 32.78 16.47
CA ARG A 328 -20.00 33.34 17.76
C ARG A 328 -18.54 33.75 17.74
N GLU A 329 -18.23 34.98 18.15
CA GLU A 329 -16.83 35.46 18.28
C GLU A 329 -16.05 35.29 16.95
N CYS A 330 -16.66 35.61 15.81
CA CYS A 330 -16.07 35.39 14.49
C CYS A 330 -15.80 36.70 13.75
N THR A 331 -14.71 36.73 12.98
CA THR A 331 -14.36 37.85 12.10
C THR A 331 -14.60 37.45 10.65
N VAL A 332 -15.46 38.18 9.93
CA VAL A 332 -15.79 37.91 8.52
C VAL A 332 -15.56 39.15 7.67
N THR A 333 -14.58 39.12 6.76
CA THR A 333 -14.27 40.30 5.95
C THR A 333 -15.35 40.59 4.90
N MET A 334 -15.81 39.56 4.17
CA MET A 334 -16.87 39.72 3.17
C MET A 334 -17.89 38.60 3.21
N GLN A 335 -19.17 38.96 3.42
CA GLN A 335 -20.30 38.04 3.37
C GLN A 335 -21.31 38.44 2.29
N ARG A 336 -21.63 37.54 1.36
CA ARG A 336 -22.51 37.85 0.21
C ARG A 336 -23.64 36.85 0.03
N LYS A 337 -24.88 37.35 -0.02
CA LYS A 337 -26.13 36.59 -0.22
C LYS A 337 -26.37 35.47 0.81
N PRO A 338 -26.22 35.69 2.13
CA PRO A 338 -26.72 34.73 3.11
C PRO A 338 -28.26 34.76 3.18
N GLN A 339 -28.92 33.62 3.45
CA GLN A 339 -30.37 33.62 3.70
C GLN A 339 -30.68 33.93 5.17
N ILE A 340 -30.20 33.11 6.10
CA ILE A 340 -30.43 33.25 7.54
C ILE A 340 -29.09 33.36 8.26
N VAL A 341 -28.90 34.43 9.03
CA VAL A 341 -27.70 34.68 9.83
C VAL A 341 -28.07 34.91 11.29
N LYS A 342 -27.43 34.17 12.19
CA LYS A 342 -27.43 34.46 13.64
C LYS A 342 -25.99 34.70 14.08
N GLN A 343 -25.73 35.85 14.67
CA GLN A 343 -24.40 36.30 15.10
C GLN A 343 -24.44 36.77 16.55
N GLN A 344 -23.41 36.42 17.29
CA GLN A 344 -23.14 36.91 18.64
C GLN A 344 -21.66 37.32 18.70
N GLU A 345 -21.39 38.57 19.08
CA GLU A 345 -20.01 39.09 19.23
C GLU A 345 -19.16 38.88 17.97
N CYS A 346 -19.71 39.16 16.78
CA CYS A 346 -19.03 38.93 15.50
C CYS A 346 -18.76 40.24 14.77
N THR A 347 -17.58 40.39 14.17
CA THR A 347 -17.24 41.54 13.32
C THR A 347 -17.41 41.17 11.85
N VAL A 348 -18.26 41.89 11.11
CA VAL A 348 -18.47 41.68 9.67
C VAL A 348 -18.22 42.96 8.89
N ALA A 349 -17.07 43.05 8.22
CA ALA A 349 -16.65 44.30 7.55
C ALA A 349 -17.55 44.68 6.35
N ALA A 350 -18.01 43.71 5.57
CA ALA A 350 -18.91 43.96 4.44
C ALA A 350 -19.95 42.86 4.26
N GLN A 351 -21.23 43.21 4.41
CA GLN A 351 -22.37 42.30 4.19
C GLN A 351 -23.25 42.78 3.03
N ARG A 352 -23.47 41.93 2.02
CA ARG A 352 -24.26 42.27 0.83
C ARG A 352 -25.43 41.31 0.62
N LYS A 353 -26.65 41.87 0.56
CA LYS A 353 -27.93 41.19 0.26
C LYS A 353 -28.25 40.02 1.23
N PRO A 354 -28.24 40.22 2.56
CA PRO A 354 -28.84 39.24 3.47
C PRO A 354 -30.38 39.21 3.32
N GLN A 355 -31.03 38.08 3.63
CA GLN A 355 -32.50 38.03 3.75
C GLN A 355 -32.94 38.24 5.21
N ILE A 356 -32.42 37.45 6.14
CA ILE A 356 -32.77 37.50 7.57
C ILE A 356 -31.48 37.53 8.40
N VAL A 357 -31.34 38.54 9.27
CA VAL A 357 -30.20 38.71 10.17
C VAL A 357 -30.70 38.93 11.60
N LYS A 358 -30.13 38.19 12.55
CA LYS A 358 -30.33 38.42 13.99
C LYS A 358 -28.96 38.58 14.65
N GLN A 359 -28.69 39.76 15.19
CA GLN A 359 -27.43 40.13 15.85
C GLN A 359 -27.70 40.45 17.33
N ARG A 360 -26.76 40.10 18.21
CA ARG A 360 -26.72 40.51 19.61
C ARG A 360 -25.32 41.11 19.83
N GLU A 361 -25.24 42.44 19.96
CA GLU A 361 -23.98 43.21 19.95
C GLU A 361 -23.64 43.80 21.33
N GLN A 362 -22.34 43.79 21.64
CA GLN A 362 -21.59 44.94 22.17
C GLN A 362 -20.46 45.19 21.15
N SER A 363 -20.32 46.41 20.63
CA SER A 363 -19.30 46.93 19.67
C SER A 363 -19.50 46.79 18.14
N GLN A 364 -19.33 47.94 17.45
CA GLN A 364 -19.81 48.33 16.11
C GLN A 364 -18.79 48.19 14.95
N MET A 365 -19.29 47.80 13.76
CA MET A 365 -19.28 48.54 12.47
C MET A 365 -19.78 47.58 11.38
N VAL A 366 -21.09 47.59 11.10
CA VAL A 366 -21.69 46.79 10.02
C VAL A 366 -22.07 47.72 8.86
N THR A 367 -21.25 47.77 7.81
CA THR A 367 -21.62 48.48 6.57
C THR A 367 -22.54 47.58 5.72
N ILE A 368 -23.86 47.72 5.91
CA ILE A 368 -24.89 47.05 5.10
C ILE A 368 -25.05 47.78 3.77
N ILE A 369 -24.45 47.26 2.70
CA ILE A 369 -24.62 47.83 1.35
C ILE A 369 -25.86 47.19 0.69
N GLY A 370 -27.02 47.81 0.91
CA GLY A 370 -28.29 47.51 0.24
C GLY A 370 -28.65 48.59 -0.79
N ARG A 371 -29.02 48.20 -2.03
CA ARG A 371 -29.73 49.12 -2.92
C ARG A 371 -31.14 49.29 -2.35
N ARG A 372 -31.51 50.52 -1.97
CA ARG A 372 -32.92 50.96 -1.88
C ARG A 372 -33.59 50.62 -3.20
N SER A 373 -34.66 49.82 -3.17
CA SER A 373 -35.65 49.80 -4.24
C SER A 373 -36.54 51.03 -4.06
N PRO A 374 -36.78 51.85 -5.10
CA PRO A 374 -37.62 53.03 -4.96
C PRO A 374 -39.11 52.72 -5.21
N LYS A 375 -39.96 53.55 -4.60
CA LYS A 375 -41.39 53.83 -4.88
C LYS A 375 -42.45 52.88 -4.32
N PHE A 376 -43.19 53.40 -3.34
CA PHE A 376 -44.63 53.65 -3.50
C PHE A 376 -44.89 55.03 -2.90
N ASP A 377 -44.89 56.06 -3.75
CA ASP A 377 -45.57 57.32 -3.42
C ASP A 377 -47.06 57.08 -3.66
N GLY A 378 -47.86 57.40 -2.65
CA GLY A 378 -49.31 57.37 -2.70
C GLY A 378 -49.81 58.37 -1.67
N CYS A 379 -49.69 59.66 -1.99
CA CYS A 379 -50.48 60.71 -1.37
C CYS A 379 -51.97 60.42 -1.58
N LEU A 380 -52.79 60.66 -0.56
CA LEU A 380 -54.09 61.30 -0.68
C LEU A 380 -54.60 61.65 0.74
N ASN A 381 -54.69 62.97 0.94
CA ASN A 381 -55.46 63.79 1.90
C ASN A 381 -55.62 63.36 3.36
#